data_AF-A0A8J5ILF4-F1
#
_entry.id   AF-A0A8J5ILF4-F1
#
_cell.length_a   1.000
_cell.length_b   1.000
_cell.length_c   1.000
_cell.angle_alpha   90.00
_cell.angle_beta   90.00
_cell.angle_gamma   90.00
#
_symmetry.space_group_name_H-M   'P 1'
#
loop_
_entity.id
_entity.type
_entity.pdbx_description
1 polymer ?
#
loop_
_entity_poly.entity_id
_entity_poly.type
_entity_poly.pdbx_seq_one_letter_code
_entity_poly.pdbx_strand_id
1 'polypeptide(L)'
;MKTSASATELQKCKRRLLQLLVLAFLLWFMASQKQRREYSTWIVAGASGIVVALLLLESTCSLCRTLRETARFLVQILWTLWNTTLQYAARGFKPKFPKWTLRFELVRGVMHDAATMFGDRIVDPTQAPIFRWHSELFGSFMGWFALRQRGLKLESVHYKGLEHLWLKSSSSSKINNPKRLVVLFYHGGGYAVLSPRMYIPFCCELLSAIKHELRSQVSDKDITIDVFMANYHKIPEYSFPTPVEDAVAMYEYLLQHEKLETSQIILFETESRVGGRRFHCHSLQL
;
A
#
# COMPACT_ATOMS: atom_id res chain seq x y z
N MET A 1 12.65 -25.72 -34.30
CA MET A 1 12.00 -25.18 -35.52
C MET A 1 10.54 -24.74 -35.26
N LYS A 2 10.28 -23.76 -34.38
CA LYS A 2 8.92 -23.18 -34.14
C LYS A 2 8.90 -21.63 -34.22
N THR A 3 10.01 -21.00 -34.58
CA THR A 3 10.22 -19.54 -34.51
C THR A 3 9.90 -18.78 -35.82
N SER A 4 9.83 -19.46 -36.97
CA SER A 4 9.63 -18.79 -38.27
C SER A 4 8.17 -18.39 -38.56
N ALA A 5 7.20 -19.13 -38.01
CA ALA A 5 5.77 -18.90 -38.26
C ALA A 5 5.17 -17.73 -37.46
N SER A 6 5.63 -17.48 -36.23
CA SER A 6 5.11 -16.34 -35.45
C SER A 6 5.66 -14.99 -35.93
N ALA A 7 6.89 -14.97 -36.44
CA ALA A 7 7.51 -13.77 -37.01
C ALA A 7 6.79 -13.29 -38.28
N THR A 8 6.34 -14.22 -39.12
CA THR A 8 5.60 -13.91 -40.36
C THR A 8 4.19 -13.38 -40.09
N GLU A 9 3.49 -13.93 -39.09
CA GLU A 9 2.17 -13.44 -38.68
C GLU A 9 2.24 -12.05 -38.01
N LEU A 10 3.25 -11.81 -37.18
CA LEU A 10 3.49 -10.50 -36.58
C LEU A 10 3.81 -9.44 -37.66
N GLN A 11 4.58 -9.80 -38.68
CA GLN A 11 4.93 -8.91 -39.77
C GLN A 11 3.72 -8.58 -40.67
N LYS A 12 2.85 -9.56 -40.95
CA LYS A 12 1.57 -9.33 -41.64
C LYS A 12 0.65 -8.42 -40.83
N CYS A 13 0.56 -8.62 -39.52
CA CYS A 13 -0.23 -7.79 -38.61
C CYS A 13 0.25 -6.33 -38.62
N LYS A 14 1.56 -6.11 -38.50
CA LYS A 14 2.17 -4.77 -38.60
C LYS A 14 1.86 -4.07 -39.94
N ARG A 15 1.95 -4.81 -41.06
CA ARG A 15 1.67 -4.26 -42.39
C ARG A 15 0.19 -3.87 -42.55
N ARG A 16 -0.73 -4.68 -42.05
CA ARG A 16 -2.17 -4.38 -42.04
C ARG A 16 -2.52 -3.17 -41.17
N LEU A 17 -1.91 -3.09 -39.97
CA LEU A 17 -2.09 -1.94 -39.09
C LEU A 17 -1.59 -0.64 -39.75
N LEU A 18 -0.43 -0.69 -40.40
CA LEU A 18 0.12 0.46 -41.12
C LEU A 18 -0.80 0.91 -42.27
N GLN A 19 -1.34 -0.04 -43.04
CA GLN A 19 -2.30 0.26 -44.12
C GLN A 19 -3.58 0.91 -43.59
N LEU A 20 -4.11 0.43 -42.45
CA LEU A 20 -5.29 1.01 -41.80
C LEU A 20 -5.02 2.43 -41.27
N LEU A 21 -3.84 2.67 -40.70
CA LEU A 21 -3.44 3.99 -40.21
C LEU A 21 -3.28 5.00 -41.37
N VAL A 22 -2.69 4.59 -42.49
CA VAL A 22 -2.56 5.43 -43.69
C VAL A 22 -3.94 5.74 -44.28
N LEU A 23 -4.82 4.75 -44.37
CA LEU A 23 -6.19 4.95 -44.86
C LEU A 23 -6.97 5.91 -43.95
N ALA A 24 -6.88 5.74 -42.62
CA ALA A 24 -7.51 6.62 -41.64
C ALA A 24 -6.98 8.06 -41.75
N PHE A 25 -5.67 8.23 -41.95
CA PHE A 25 -5.05 9.55 -42.15
C PHE A 25 -5.51 10.22 -43.44
N LEU A 26 -5.60 9.49 -44.55
CA LEU A 26 -6.10 10.01 -45.82
C LEU A 26 -7.58 10.39 -45.73
N LEU A 27 -8.41 9.56 -45.09
CA LEU A 27 -9.82 9.86 -44.84
C LEU A 27 -10.00 11.09 -43.94
N TRP A 28 -9.14 11.26 -42.94
CA TRP A 28 -9.13 12.44 -42.08
C TRP A 28 -8.70 13.71 -42.83
N PHE A 29 -7.70 13.60 -43.72
CA PHE A 29 -7.26 14.71 -44.57
C PHE A 29 -8.30 15.08 -45.65
N MET A 30 -9.10 14.13 -46.13
CA MET A 30 -10.19 14.43 -47.07
C MET A 30 -11.50 14.87 -46.39
N ALA A 31 -11.62 14.72 -45.06
CA ALA A 31 -12.81 15.10 -44.31
C ALA A 31 -12.98 16.63 -44.18
N SER A 32 -14.23 17.10 -44.18
CA SER A 32 -14.58 18.51 -43.95
C SER A 32 -14.16 18.99 -42.55
N GLN A 33 -14.00 20.29 -42.34
CA GLN A 33 -13.60 20.85 -41.03
C GLN A 33 -14.54 20.43 -39.89
N LYS A 34 -15.84 20.28 -40.17
CA LYS A 34 -16.85 19.77 -39.22
C LYS A 34 -16.62 18.29 -38.89
N GLN A 35 -16.45 17.44 -39.91
CA GLN A 35 -16.16 16.01 -39.74
C GLN A 35 -14.81 15.77 -39.04
N ARG A 36 -13.77 16.57 -39.31
CA ARG A 36 -12.47 16.48 -38.62
C ARG A 36 -12.60 16.79 -37.13
N ARG A 37 -13.45 17.76 -36.75
CA ARG A 37 -13.76 18.05 -35.34
C ARG A 37 -14.49 16.88 -34.69
N GLU A 38 -15.53 16.36 -35.33
CA GLU A 38 -16.29 15.20 -34.83
C GLU A 38 -15.39 13.96 -34.66
N TYR A 39 -14.59 13.60 -35.68
CA TYR A 39 -13.62 12.50 -35.58
C TYR A 39 -12.56 12.72 -34.50
N SER A 40 -12.08 13.95 -34.34
CA SER A 40 -11.14 14.29 -33.27
C SER A 40 -11.77 14.08 -31.89
N THR A 41 -13.03 14.50 -31.70
CA THR A 41 -13.76 14.24 -30.45
C THR A 41 -13.90 12.75 -30.16
N TRP A 42 -14.23 11.93 -31.17
CA TRP A 42 -14.31 10.48 -31.01
C TRP A 42 -12.95 9.83 -30.74
N ILE A 43 -11.88 10.30 -31.38
CA ILE A 43 -10.51 9.81 -31.12
C ILE A 43 -10.05 10.18 -29.72
N VAL A 44 -10.29 11.42 -29.28
CA VAL A 44 -9.94 11.88 -27.93
C VAL A 44 -10.76 11.12 -26.88
N ALA A 45 -12.07 10.93 -27.11
CA ALA A 45 -12.93 10.15 -26.21
C ALA A 45 -12.56 8.66 -26.19
N GLY A 46 -12.20 8.08 -27.34
CA GLY A 46 -11.71 6.71 -27.43
C GLY A 46 -10.37 6.52 -26.74
N ALA A 47 -9.42 7.44 -26.97
CA ALA A 47 -8.11 7.44 -26.33
C ALA A 47 -8.23 7.62 -24.81
N SER A 48 -9.09 8.53 -24.34
CA SER A 48 -9.33 8.71 -22.90
C SER A 48 -9.96 7.47 -22.28
N GLY A 49 -10.91 6.83 -22.97
CA GLY A 49 -11.51 5.56 -22.53
C GLY A 49 -10.46 4.44 -22.39
N ILE A 50 -9.55 4.31 -23.36
CA ILE A 50 -8.44 3.34 -23.29
C ILE A 50 -7.51 3.65 -22.12
N VAL A 51 -7.13 4.91 -21.93
CA VAL A 51 -6.28 5.33 -20.80
C VAL A 51 -6.93 4.99 -19.46
N VAL A 52 -8.23 5.29 -19.29
CA VAL A 52 -8.97 4.96 -18.07
C VAL A 52 -9.02 3.44 -17.86
N ALA A 53 -9.28 2.66 -18.89
CA ALA A 53 -9.30 1.21 -18.80
C ALA A 53 -7.92 0.64 -18.40
N LEU A 54 -6.83 1.18 -18.95
CA LEU A 54 -5.47 0.81 -18.58
C LEU A 54 -5.14 1.18 -17.13
N LEU A 55 -5.54 2.38 -16.68
CA LEU A 55 -5.36 2.79 -15.28
C LEU A 55 -6.17 1.92 -14.31
N LEU A 56 -7.38 1.52 -14.68
CA LEU A 56 -8.19 0.59 -13.89
C LEU A 56 -7.58 -0.81 -13.85
N LEU A 57 -7.07 -1.29 -14.98
CA LEU A 57 -6.38 -2.57 -15.03
C LEU A 57 -5.11 -2.52 -14.17
N GLU A 58 -4.29 -1.49 -14.33
CA GLU A 58 -3.05 -1.31 -13.57
C GLU A 58 -3.34 -1.20 -12.07
N SER A 59 -4.30 -0.38 -11.65
CA SER A 59 -4.65 -0.24 -10.22
C SER A 59 -5.25 -1.51 -9.61
N THR A 60 -5.80 -2.42 -10.42
CA THR A 60 -6.34 -3.70 -9.96
C THR A 60 -5.43 -4.88 -10.24
N CYS A 61 -4.28 -4.67 -10.89
CA CYS A 61 -3.44 -5.74 -11.41
C CYS A 61 -2.82 -6.61 -10.31
N SER A 62 -2.75 -6.11 -9.07
CA SER A 62 -2.30 -6.85 -7.88
C SER A 62 -3.32 -7.89 -7.37
N LEU A 63 -4.57 -7.83 -7.85
CA LEU A 63 -5.66 -8.74 -7.47
C LEU A 63 -6.24 -9.46 -8.69
N CYS A 64 -6.42 -8.72 -9.79
CA CYS A 64 -7.06 -9.17 -11.01
C CYS A 64 -6.00 -9.44 -12.10
N ARG A 65 -6.08 -10.60 -12.74
CA ARG A 65 -5.19 -11.00 -13.86
C ARG A 65 -5.78 -10.61 -15.22
N THR A 66 -7.10 -10.47 -15.29
CA THR A 66 -7.83 -10.27 -16.54
C THR A 66 -8.80 -9.10 -16.45
N LEU A 67 -9.07 -8.46 -17.60
CA LEU A 67 -10.09 -7.41 -17.71
C LEU A 67 -11.47 -7.85 -17.21
N ARG A 68 -11.79 -9.15 -17.37
CA ARG A 68 -13.06 -9.71 -16.87
C ARG A 68 -13.11 -9.76 -15.36
N GLU A 69 -12.01 -10.13 -14.70
CA GLU A 69 -11.90 -10.09 -13.24
C GLU A 69 -11.96 -8.64 -12.74
N THR A 70 -11.26 -7.71 -13.39
CA THR A 70 -11.35 -6.28 -13.07
C THR A 70 -12.80 -5.78 -13.19
N ALA A 71 -13.49 -6.08 -14.29
CA ALA A 71 -14.88 -5.68 -14.47
C ALA A 71 -15.80 -6.27 -13.38
N ARG A 72 -15.64 -7.57 -13.07
CA ARG A 72 -16.40 -8.23 -12.00
C ARG A 72 -16.13 -7.58 -10.64
N PHE A 73 -14.87 -7.27 -10.35
CA PHE A 73 -14.47 -6.64 -9.10
C PHE A 73 -15.04 -5.22 -8.98
N LEU A 74 -15.03 -4.43 -10.06
CA LEU A 74 -15.63 -3.10 -10.08
C LEU A 74 -17.14 -3.15 -9.84
N VAL A 75 -17.86 -4.08 -10.47
CA VAL A 75 -19.29 -4.28 -10.21
C VAL A 75 -19.54 -4.61 -8.73
N GLN A 76 -18.73 -5.51 -8.17
CA GLN A 76 -18.83 -5.88 -6.75
C GLN A 76 -18.53 -4.69 -5.82
N ILE A 77 -17.49 -3.91 -6.11
CA ILE A 77 -17.17 -2.68 -5.35
C ILE A 77 -18.36 -1.71 -5.38
N LEU A 78 -18.90 -1.43 -6.57
CA LEU A 78 -20.03 -0.51 -6.71
C LEU A 78 -21.26 -1.00 -5.93
N TRP A 79 -21.57 -2.30 -6.04
CA TRP A 79 -22.65 -2.92 -5.29
C TRP A 79 -22.45 -2.79 -3.78
N THR A 80 -21.25 -3.09 -3.28
CA THR A 80 -20.94 -3.03 -1.85
C THR A 80 -20.93 -1.61 -1.31
N LEU A 81 -20.39 -0.65 -2.04
CA LEU A 81 -20.44 0.77 -1.67
C LEU A 81 -21.89 1.26 -1.61
N TRP A 82 -22.70 0.91 -2.61
CA TRP A 82 -24.11 1.26 -2.67
C TRP A 82 -24.89 0.68 -1.49
N ASN A 83 -24.79 -0.63 -1.28
CA ASN A 83 -25.49 -1.34 -0.21
C ASN A 83 -25.06 -0.84 1.18
N THR A 84 -23.76 -0.64 1.41
CA THR A 84 -23.25 -0.11 2.68
C THR A 84 -23.78 1.30 2.96
N THR A 85 -23.86 2.14 1.92
CA THR A 85 -24.39 3.50 2.04
C THR A 85 -25.89 3.50 2.33
N LEU A 86 -26.67 2.66 1.63
CA LEU A 86 -28.09 2.48 1.90
C LEU A 86 -28.34 2.00 3.34
N GLN A 87 -27.57 1.03 3.80
CA GLN A 87 -27.68 0.54 5.18
C GLN A 87 -27.28 1.61 6.21
N TYR A 88 -26.28 2.45 5.91
CA TYR A 88 -25.93 3.57 6.77
C TYR A 88 -27.06 4.61 6.86
N ALA A 89 -27.69 4.94 5.74
CA ALA A 89 -28.84 5.83 5.69
C ALA A 89 -30.05 5.24 6.44
N ALA A 90 -30.34 3.95 6.23
CA ALA A 90 -31.42 3.24 6.93
C ALA A 90 -31.23 3.20 8.45
N ARG A 91 -29.99 3.27 8.93
CA ARG A 91 -29.64 3.41 10.37
C ARG A 91 -29.71 4.86 10.88
N GLY A 92 -30.25 5.79 10.10
CA GLY A 92 -30.34 7.21 10.46
C GLY A 92 -28.97 7.90 10.46
N PHE A 93 -28.13 7.58 9.47
CA PHE A 93 -26.75 8.09 9.35
C PHE A 93 -25.89 7.74 10.56
N LYS A 94 -26.10 6.54 11.12
CA LYS A 94 -25.30 6.00 12.21
C LYS A 94 -24.48 4.79 11.74
N PRO A 95 -23.22 4.69 12.18
CA PRO A 95 -22.39 3.54 11.85
C PRO A 95 -22.97 2.27 12.49
N LYS A 96 -22.65 1.11 11.92
CA LYS A 96 -23.08 -0.20 12.42
C LYS A 96 -22.64 -0.44 13.86
N PHE A 97 -21.46 0.07 14.23
CA PHE A 97 -20.94 0.01 15.59
C PHE A 97 -20.53 1.42 16.06
N PRO A 98 -20.70 1.77 17.35
CA PRO A 98 -20.46 3.12 17.85
C PRO A 98 -19.04 3.67 17.61
N LYS A 99 -18.04 2.77 17.57
CA LYS A 99 -16.63 3.13 17.35
C LYS A 99 -16.22 3.09 15.88
N TRP A 100 -17.14 2.79 14.97
CA TRP A 100 -16.87 2.76 13.53
C TRP A 100 -17.21 4.09 12.89
N THR A 101 -16.62 4.33 11.73
CA THR A 101 -16.96 5.45 10.85
C THR A 101 -17.54 4.90 9.55
N LEU A 102 -18.33 5.69 8.82
CA LEU A 102 -18.80 5.30 7.49
C LEU A 102 -17.62 4.94 6.57
N ARG A 103 -16.53 5.72 6.63
CA ARG A 103 -15.30 5.43 5.87
C ARG A 103 -14.75 4.04 6.19
N PHE A 104 -14.70 3.69 7.46
CA PHE A 104 -14.26 2.37 7.89
C PHE A 104 -15.17 1.26 7.37
N GLU A 105 -16.49 1.45 7.41
CA GLU A 105 -17.45 0.48 6.87
C GLU A 105 -17.28 0.24 5.38
N LEU A 106 -17.12 1.32 4.60
CA LEU A 106 -16.93 1.25 3.15
C LEU A 106 -15.61 0.52 2.81
N VAL A 107 -14.51 0.94 3.44
CA VAL A 107 -13.19 0.31 3.22
C VAL A 107 -13.21 -1.15 3.64
N ARG A 108 -13.80 -1.47 4.80
CA ARG A 108 -13.94 -2.86 5.27
C ARG A 108 -14.74 -3.71 4.29
N GLY A 109 -15.84 -3.19 3.76
CA GLY A 109 -16.66 -3.89 2.77
C GLY A 109 -15.86 -4.23 1.52
N VAL A 110 -15.19 -3.23 0.94
CA VAL A 110 -14.34 -3.43 -0.26
C VAL A 110 -13.20 -4.41 0.00
N MET A 111 -12.50 -4.28 1.14
CA MET A 111 -11.41 -5.19 1.50
C MET A 111 -11.90 -6.63 1.74
N HIS A 112 -13.10 -6.78 2.33
CA HIS A 112 -13.71 -8.09 2.52
C HIS A 112 -14.03 -8.76 1.19
N ASP A 113 -14.59 -8.03 0.23
CA ASP A 113 -14.89 -8.57 -1.09
C ASP A 113 -13.61 -8.90 -1.86
N ALA A 114 -12.60 -8.03 -1.80
CA ALA A 114 -11.28 -8.29 -2.39
C ALA A 114 -10.66 -9.59 -1.85
N ALA A 115 -10.67 -9.76 -0.53
CA ALA A 115 -10.14 -10.96 0.12
C ALA A 115 -10.98 -12.22 -0.20
N THR A 116 -12.31 -12.08 -0.29
CA THR A 116 -13.19 -13.20 -0.60
C THR A 116 -13.04 -13.67 -2.05
N MET A 117 -12.87 -12.73 -2.99
CA MET A 117 -12.76 -13.03 -4.42
C MET A 117 -11.35 -13.44 -4.84
N PHE A 118 -10.32 -12.84 -4.24
CA PHE A 118 -8.94 -12.92 -4.73
C PHE A 118 -7.91 -13.10 -3.60
N GLY A 119 -8.33 -13.54 -2.41
CA GLY A 119 -7.45 -13.69 -1.26
C GLY A 119 -6.31 -14.68 -1.46
N ASP A 120 -6.48 -15.68 -2.35
CA ASP A 120 -5.42 -16.62 -2.73
C ASP A 120 -4.23 -15.93 -3.42
N ARG A 121 -4.45 -14.76 -4.04
CA ARG A 121 -3.42 -14.02 -4.77
C ARG A 121 -2.35 -13.42 -3.88
N ILE A 122 -2.61 -13.27 -2.58
CA ILE A 122 -1.63 -12.65 -1.67
C ILE A 122 -0.37 -13.51 -1.51
N VAL A 123 -0.46 -14.83 -1.72
CA VAL A 123 0.69 -15.76 -1.65
C VAL A 123 1.14 -16.23 -3.03
N ASP A 124 0.55 -15.70 -4.10
CA ASP A 124 0.91 -16.08 -5.46
C ASP A 124 2.24 -15.39 -5.86
N PRO A 125 3.23 -16.14 -6.39
CA PRO A 125 4.55 -15.59 -6.70
C PRO A 125 4.55 -14.47 -7.73
N THR A 126 3.52 -14.38 -8.58
CA THR A 126 3.43 -13.32 -9.60
C THR A 126 2.72 -12.08 -9.06
N GLN A 127 1.76 -12.26 -8.16
CA GLN A 127 0.88 -11.19 -7.68
C GLN A 127 1.38 -10.53 -6.40
N ALA A 128 1.99 -11.30 -5.50
CA ALA A 128 2.50 -10.79 -4.23
C ALA A 128 3.52 -9.64 -4.42
N PRO A 129 4.50 -9.72 -5.34
CA PRO A 129 5.42 -8.61 -5.60
C PRO A 129 4.73 -7.34 -6.10
N ILE A 130 3.72 -7.48 -6.97
CA ILE A 130 2.93 -6.36 -7.50
C ILE A 130 2.16 -5.69 -6.35
N PHE A 131 1.57 -6.48 -5.45
CA PHE A 131 0.89 -5.97 -4.27
C PHE A 131 1.85 -5.17 -3.36
N ARG A 132 3.07 -5.67 -3.15
CA ARG A 132 4.11 -4.97 -2.38
C ARG A 132 4.43 -3.63 -3.02
N TRP A 133 4.65 -3.61 -4.32
CA TRP A 133 4.94 -2.39 -5.07
C TRP A 133 3.80 -1.37 -4.99
N HIS A 134 2.54 -1.78 -5.18
CA HIS A 134 1.38 -0.91 -4.99
C HIS A 134 1.28 -0.37 -3.57
N SER A 135 1.48 -1.22 -2.56
CA SER A 135 1.43 -0.81 -1.16
C SER A 135 2.56 0.17 -0.81
N GLU A 136 3.72 0.03 -1.44
CA GLU A 136 4.85 0.93 -1.32
C GLU A 136 4.58 2.29 -1.95
N LEU A 137 4.06 2.31 -3.19
CA LEU A 137 3.72 3.54 -3.88
C LEU A 137 2.63 4.30 -3.13
N PHE A 138 1.53 3.62 -2.83
CA PHE A 138 0.41 4.21 -2.11
C PHE A 138 0.83 4.68 -0.71
N GLY A 139 1.61 3.85 -0.01
CA GLY A 139 2.17 4.16 1.29
C GLY A 139 3.11 5.36 1.29
N SER A 140 3.99 5.45 0.30
CA SER A 140 4.92 6.59 0.15
C SER A 140 4.17 7.88 -0.18
N PHE A 141 3.19 7.81 -1.08
CA PHE A 141 2.36 8.96 -1.43
C PHE A 141 1.60 9.48 -0.22
N MET A 142 0.84 8.61 0.47
CA MET A 142 0.10 8.98 1.68
C MET A 142 1.02 9.39 2.82
N GLY A 143 2.14 8.70 2.96
CA GLY A 143 3.17 8.96 3.96
C GLY A 143 3.77 10.35 3.80
N TRP A 144 4.06 10.79 2.57
CA TRP A 144 4.56 12.13 2.30
C TRP A 144 3.66 13.24 2.86
N PHE A 145 2.34 13.10 2.68
CA PHE A 145 1.37 14.04 3.28
C PHE A 145 1.40 13.97 4.81
N ALA A 146 1.37 12.77 5.40
CA ALA A 146 1.36 12.58 6.85
C ALA A 146 2.62 13.14 7.53
N LEU A 147 3.79 12.91 6.91
CA LEU A 147 5.09 13.44 7.35
C LEU A 147 5.09 14.97 7.36
N ARG A 148 4.61 15.58 6.26
CA ARG A 148 4.56 17.04 6.11
C ARG A 148 3.61 17.68 7.13
N GLN A 149 2.44 17.10 7.35
CA GLN A 149 1.46 17.59 8.31
C GLN A 149 1.99 17.58 9.75
N ARG A 150 2.92 16.68 10.08
CA ARG A 150 3.42 16.48 11.44
C ARG A 150 4.87 16.93 11.67
N GLY A 151 5.52 17.48 10.64
CA GLY A 151 6.92 17.92 10.72
C GLY A 151 7.90 16.80 11.05
N LEU A 152 7.61 15.57 10.59
CA LEU A 152 8.45 14.39 10.82
C LEU A 152 9.38 14.14 9.62
N LYS A 153 10.51 13.51 9.90
CA LYS A 153 11.48 13.06 8.90
C LYS A 153 11.42 11.55 8.76
N LEU A 154 11.53 11.10 7.52
CA LEU A 154 11.67 9.69 7.17
C LEU A 154 13.10 9.46 6.68
N GLU A 155 13.81 8.55 7.33
CA GLU A 155 15.17 8.15 6.95
C GLU A 155 15.15 6.66 6.58
N SER A 156 15.75 6.34 5.44
CA SER A 156 15.87 4.97 4.94
C SER A 156 17.18 4.36 5.44
N VAL A 157 17.13 3.13 5.94
CA VAL A 157 18.29 2.36 6.37
C VAL A 157 18.25 0.99 5.69
N HIS A 158 19.37 0.59 5.09
CA HIS A 158 19.47 -0.71 4.43
C HIS A 158 20.22 -1.67 5.32
N TYR A 159 19.58 -2.80 5.65
CA TYR A 159 20.17 -3.86 6.46
C TYR A 159 19.68 -5.22 5.94
N LYS A 160 20.56 -6.22 5.88
CA LYS A 160 20.25 -7.55 5.30
C LYS A 160 19.55 -7.52 3.93
N GLY A 161 19.89 -6.55 3.08
CA GLY A 161 19.31 -6.41 1.74
C GLY A 161 17.89 -5.85 1.70
N LEU A 162 17.36 -5.39 2.84
CA LEU A 162 16.02 -4.80 2.95
C LEU A 162 16.11 -3.31 3.32
N GLU A 163 15.16 -2.53 2.82
CA GLU A 163 14.93 -1.16 3.26
C GLU A 163 14.08 -1.18 4.54
N HIS A 164 14.59 -0.56 5.60
CA HIS A 164 13.90 -0.24 6.86
C HIS A 164 13.73 1.29 6.97
N LEU A 165 12.80 1.75 7.79
CA LEU A 165 12.47 3.18 7.87
C LEU A 165 12.54 3.69 9.30
N TRP A 166 13.26 4.79 9.49
CA TRP A 166 13.21 5.59 10.68
C TRP A 166 12.23 6.74 10.50
N LEU A 167 11.27 6.84 11.41
CA LEU A 167 10.39 7.98 11.56
C LEU A 167 10.85 8.80 12.78
N LYS A 168 11.52 9.92 12.51
CA LYS A 168 12.14 10.77 13.52
C LYS A 168 11.46 12.13 13.60
N SER A 169 11.49 12.74 14.77
CA SER A 169 11.15 14.16 14.90
C SER A 169 12.26 15.02 14.29
N SER A 170 11.91 16.13 13.63
CA SER A 170 12.90 17.05 13.02
C SER A 170 13.94 17.61 14.00
N SER A 171 13.65 17.60 15.31
CA SER A 171 14.53 18.04 16.40
C SER A 171 15.38 16.92 17.04
N SER A 172 15.22 15.67 16.61
CA SER A 172 15.75 14.45 17.26
C SER A 172 17.27 14.18 17.06
N SER A 173 18.05 15.20 16.70
CA SER A 173 19.45 15.04 16.27
C SER A 173 20.47 14.74 17.38
N LYS A 174 20.04 14.46 18.62
CA LYS A 174 20.97 14.18 19.73
C LYS A 174 21.11 12.67 19.91
N ILE A 175 22.17 12.14 19.30
CA ILE A 175 22.60 10.73 19.33
C ILE A 175 22.82 10.22 20.78
N ASN A 176 23.01 11.11 21.75
CA ASN A 176 23.24 10.77 23.16
C ASN A 176 22.15 11.29 24.12
N ASN A 177 20.87 11.16 23.76
CA ASN A 177 19.79 11.44 24.73
C ASN A 177 19.52 10.17 25.55
N PRO A 178 19.84 10.12 26.87
CA PRO A 178 19.54 8.96 27.72
C PRO A 178 18.03 8.66 27.83
N LYS A 179 17.17 9.60 27.42
CA LYS A 179 15.71 9.48 27.42
C LYS A 179 15.14 9.29 26.01
N ARG A 180 15.81 8.48 25.19
CA ARG A 180 15.29 8.04 23.89
C ARG A 180 14.45 6.79 24.05
N LEU A 181 13.24 6.81 23.50
CA LEU A 181 12.35 5.66 23.33
C LEU A 181 12.19 5.37 21.84
N VAL A 182 12.33 4.10 21.47
CA VAL A 182 12.18 3.63 20.09
C VAL A 182 11.05 2.62 20.03
N VAL A 183 10.06 2.90 19.20
CA VAL A 183 9.01 1.95 18.87
C VAL A 183 9.49 1.12 17.68
N LEU A 184 9.83 -0.15 17.91
CA LEU A 184 10.13 -1.11 16.85
C LEU A 184 8.81 -1.66 16.30
N PHE A 185 8.50 -1.25 15.07
CA PHE A 185 7.23 -1.52 14.40
C PHE A 185 7.37 -2.59 13.31
N TYR A 186 6.63 -3.69 13.43
CA TYR A 186 6.46 -4.69 12.38
C TYR A 186 5.11 -4.52 11.67
N HIS A 187 5.18 -4.35 10.35
CA HIS A 187 4.00 -4.16 9.53
C HIS A 187 3.25 -5.48 9.27
N GLY A 188 1.94 -5.40 9.06
CA GLY A 188 1.08 -6.54 8.75
C GLY A 188 1.16 -6.95 7.28
N GLY A 189 0.18 -7.73 6.82
CA GLY A 189 0.11 -8.22 5.44
C GLY A 189 0.40 -9.71 5.27
N GLY A 190 0.19 -10.50 6.34
CA GLY A 190 0.28 -11.97 6.29
C GLY A 190 1.65 -12.51 5.88
N TYR A 191 2.72 -11.76 6.17
CA TYR A 191 4.08 -12.01 5.70
C TYR A 191 4.26 -12.05 4.17
N ALA A 192 3.28 -11.56 3.40
CA ALA A 192 3.23 -11.80 1.97
C ALA A 192 3.23 -10.52 1.12
N VAL A 193 2.44 -9.49 1.46
CA VAL A 193 2.07 -8.47 0.45
C VAL A 193 2.30 -7.00 0.79
N LEU A 194 2.35 -6.58 2.05
CA LEU A 194 2.45 -5.14 2.37
C LEU A 194 3.90 -4.69 2.56
N SER A 195 4.20 -3.44 2.20
CA SER A 195 5.44 -2.73 2.48
C SER A 195 5.34 -1.95 3.81
N PRO A 196 6.45 -1.75 4.55
CA PRO A 196 6.45 -0.86 5.72
C PRO A 196 5.95 0.55 5.35
N ARG A 197 6.21 1.02 4.13
CA ARG A 197 5.79 2.34 3.64
C ARG A 197 4.26 2.53 3.71
N MET A 198 3.49 1.46 3.54
CA MET A 198 2.01 1.46 3.69
C MET A 198 1.55 1.95 5.07
N TYR A 199 2.39 1.77 6.09
CA TYR A 199 2.07 2.09 7.49
C TYR A 199 2.64 3.43 7.96
N ILE A 200 3.29 4.23 7.10
CA ILE A 200 3.83 5.54 7.49
C ILE A 200 2.74 6.44 8.12
N PRO A 201 1.54 6.62 7.53
CA PRO A 201 0.50 7.43 8.16
C PRO A 201 0.07 6.90 9.52
N PHE A 202 -0.02 5.57 9.67
CA PHE A 202 -0.34 4.94 10.96
C PHE A 202 0.74 5.20 12.00
N CYS A 203 2.02 4.99 11.66
CA CYS A 203 3.13 5.25 12.57
C CYS A 203 3.24 6.73 12.96
N CYS A 204 2.86 7.64 12.06
CA CYS A 204 2.76 9.07 12.37
C CYS A 204 1.66 9.38 13.40
N GLU A 205 0.51 8.69 13.34
CA GLU A 205 -0.54 8.79 14.37
C GLU A 205 -0.10 8.17 15.69
N LEU A 206 0.48 6.97 15.63
CA LEU A 206 0.98 6.23 16.79
C LEU A 206 2.01 7.06 17.56
N LEU A 207 2.98 7.65 16.85
CA LEU A 207 3.99 8.52 17.46
C LEU A 207 3.37 9.70 18.21
N SER A 208 2.37 10.37 17.61
CA SER A 208 1.68 11.48 18.28
C SER A 208 0.84 11.04 19.46
N ALA A 209 0.18 9.87 19.37
CA ALA A 209 -0.59 9.32 20.47
C ALA A 209 0.30 8.98 21.67
N ILE A 210 1.46 8.34 21.43
CA ILE A 210 2.44 8.03 22.47
C ILE A 210 3.00 9.31 23.09
N LYS A 211 3.35 10.32 22.27
CA LYS A 211 3.78 11.64 22.75
C LYS A 211 2.72 12.30 23.64
N HIS A 212 1.47 12.27 23.23
CA HIS A 212 0.36 12.84 24.00
C HIS A 212 0.20 12.13 25.35
N GLU A 213 0.25 10.80 25.37
CA GLU A 213 0.12 10.03 26.61
C GLU A 213 1.29 10.31 27.57
N LEU A 214 2.53 10.31 27.07
CA LEU A 214 3.73 10.53 27.89
C LEU A 214 3.86 11.96 28.42
N ARG A 215 3.34 12.95 27.70
CA ARG A 215 3.25 14.35 28.18
C ARG A 215 2.48 14.51 29.48
N SER A 216 1.49 13.65 29.70
CA SER A 216 0.70 13.67 30.94
C SER A 216 1.47 13.13 32.15
N GLN A 217 2.57 12.39 31.91
CA GLN A 217 3.30 11.65 32.94
C GLN A 217 4.72 12.20 33.18
N VAL A 218 5.33 12.86 32.20
CA VAL A 218 6.72 13.35 32.28
C VAL A 218 6.80 14.79 31.79
N SER A 219 7.61 15.62 32.46
CA SER A 219 7.89 17.00 32.02
C SER A 219 8.43 17.00 30.57
N ASP A 220 7.70 17.68 29.68
CA ASP A 220 7.68 17.62 28.20
C ASP A 220 9.04 17.82 27.47
N LYS A 221 10.14 18.11 28.19
CA LYS A 221 11.36 18.63 27.57
C LYS A 221 12.45 17.60 27.24
N ASP A 222 12.28 16.35 27.66
CA ASP A 222 13.43 15.46 27.77
C ASP A 222 13.31 14.11 27.05
N ILE A 223 12.11 13.66 26.67
CA ILE A 223 11.93 12.34 26.02
C ILE A 223 11.88 12.47 24.50
N THR A 224 12.81 11.82 23.84
CA THR A 224 12.81 11.64 22.39
C THR A 224 12.06 10.36 22.06
N ILE A 225 11.06 10.41 21.18
CA ILE A 225 10.37 9.20 20.69
C ILE A 225 10.54 9.13 19.17
N ASP A 226 11.08 8.00 18.71
CA ASP A 226 11.21 7.65 17.30
C ASP A 226 10.46 6.34 17.03
N VAL A 227 10.08 6.10 15.78
CA VAL A 227 9.55 4.80 15.33
C VAL A 227 10.51 4.20 14.32
N PHE A 228 10.94 2.96 14.55
CA PHE A 228 11.72 2.19 13.61
C PHE A 228 10.83 1.13 12.97
N MET A 229 10.53 1.29 11.69
CA MET A 229 9.66 0.40 10.92
C MET A 229 10.53 -0.66 10.26
N ALA A 230 10.54 -1.85 10.85
CA ALA A 230 11.30 -2.97 10.36
C ALA A 230 10.57 -3.63 9.18
N ASN A 231 11.32 -3.84 8.10
CA ASN A 231 10.94 -4.69 6.99
C ASN A 231 11.50 -6.10 7.21
N TYR A 232 10.90 -7.07 6.53
CA TYR A 232 11.28 -8.48 6.60
C TYR A 232 11.08 -9.13 5.24
N HIS A 233 11.80 -10.22 4.97
CA HIS A 233 11.58 -11.04 3.78
C HIS A 233 10.20 -11.70 3.83
N LYS A 234 9.59 -11.91 2.66
CA LYS A 234 8.18 -12.27 2.55
C LYS A 234 7.99 -13.56 1.78
N ILE A 235 6.90 -14.26 2.09
CA ILE A 235 6.42 -15.38 1.27
C ILE A 235 5.80 -14.85 -0.03
N PRO A 236 5.87 -15.60 -1.14
CA PRO A 236 6.36 -16.97 -1.24
C PRO A 236 7.88 -17.14 -1.44
N GLU A 237 8.64 -16.06 -1.67
CA GLU A 237 10.07 -16.13 -1.99
C GLU A 237 10.92 -16.60 -0.81
N TYR A 238 10.52 -16.22 0.41
CA TYR A 238 11.19 -16.59 1.65
C TYR A 238 10.19 -17.25 2.59
N SER A 239 10.30 -18.57 2.70
CA SER A 239 9.44 -19.38 3.57
C SER A 239 9.76 -19.16 5.05
N PHE A 240 8.84 -19.57 5.92
CA PHE A 240 9.14 -19.71 7.33
C PHE A 240 10.38 -20.59 7.54
N PRO A 241 11.34 -20.23 8.42
CA PRO A 241 11.26 -19.17 9.44
C PRO A 241 11.84 -17.80 9.06
N THR A 242 12.32 -17.60 7.83
CA THR A 242 13.09 -16.39 7.44
C THR A 242 12.44 -15.05 7.84
N PRO A 243 11.12 -14.81 7.64
CA PRO A 243 10.51 -13.54 8.05
C PRO A 243 10.60 -13.27 9.56
N VAL A 244 10.58 -14.33 10.38
CA VAL A 244 10.69 -14.25 11.85
C VAL A 244 12.15 -14.00 12.25
N GLU A 245 13.09 -14.65 11.59
CA GLU A 245 14.52 -14.42 11.80
C GLU A 245 14.93 -12.98 11.45
N ASP A 246 14.38 -12.42 10.37
CA ASP A 246 14.57 -11.00 10.05
C ASP A 246 13.99 -10.09 11.13
N ALA A 247 12.82 -10.43 11.67
CA ALA A 247 12.22 -9.67 12.76
C ALA A 247 13.15 -9.64 13.98
N VAL A 248 13.62 -10.79 14.44
CA VAL A 248 14.58 -10.90 15.55
C VAL A 248 15.86 -10.13 15.25
N ALA A 249 16.40 -10.26 14.03
CA ALA A 249 17.60 -9.56 13.62
C ALA A 249 17.46 -8.03 13.67
N MET A 250 16.26 -7.48 13.46
CA MET A 250 16.03 -6.04 13.60
C MET A 250 15.97 -5.58 15.06
N TYR A 251 15.54 -6.44 15.98
CA TYR A 251 15.67 -6.16 17.41
C TYR A 251 17.15 -6.18 17.82
N GLU A 252 17.91 -7.17 17.37
CA GLU A 252 19.37 -7.24 17.59
C GLU A 252 20.11 -6.07 16.96
N TYR A 253 19.68 -5.61 15.78
CA TYR A 253 20.22 -4.40 15.14
C TYR A 253 20.08 -3.17 16.07
N LEU A 254 18.92 -2.99 16.71
CA LEU A 254 18.72 -1.88 17.65
C LEU A 254 19.62 -1.98 18.88
N LEU A 255 19.84 -3.19 19.42
CA LEU A 255 20.72 -3.39 20.58
C LEU A 255 22.20 -3.23 20.22
N GLN A 256 22.63 -3.90 19.15
CA GLN A 256 24.05 -4.08 18.85
C GLN A 256 24.60 -2.96 17.97
N HIS A 257 23.83 -2.45 17.01
CA HIS A 257 24.28 -1.41 16.07
C HIS A 257 23.87 -0.01 16.54
N GLU A 258 22.60 0.17 16.92
CA GLU A 258 22.11 1.47 17.42
C GLU A 258 22.43 1.70 18.91
N LYS A 259 22.99 0.70 19.60
CA LYS A 259 23.42 0.75 21.01
C LYS A 259 22.30 1.19 21.96
N LEU A 260 21.07 0.75 21.69
CA LEU A 260 19.93 0.99 22.57
C LEU A 260 19.88 -0.05 23.69
N GLU A 261 19.46 0.38 24.87
CA GLU A 261 19.13 -0.52 25.97
C GLU A 261 17.75 -1.16 25.72
N THR A 262 17.53 -2.37 26.25
CA THR A 262 16.24 -3.07 26.11
C THR A 262 15.07 -2.25 26.68
N SER A 263 15.31 -1.49 27.74
CA SER A 263 14.35 -0.58 28.38
C SER A 263 13.93 0.61 27.50
N GLN A 264 14.69 0.89 26.43
CA GLN A 264 14.41 1.97 25.48
C GLN A 264 13.58 1.50 24.28
N ILE A 265 13.31 0.20 24.15
CA ILE A 265 12.65 -0.37 22.97
C ILE A 265 11.23 -0.84 23.34
N ILE A 266 10.25 -0.37 22.58
CA ILE A 266 8.85 -0.84 22.65
C ILE A 266 8.56 -1.63 21.38
N LEU A 267 8.18 -2.89 21.52
CA LEU A 267 7.74 -3.72 20.40
C LEU A 267 6.29 -3.41 20.05
N PHE A 268 6.03 -3.18 18.76
CA PHE A 268 4.69 -2.98 18.24
C PHE A 268 4.49 -3.76 16.95
N GLU A 269 3.40 -4.51 16.87
CA GLU A 269 3.00 -5.20 15.65
C GLU A 269 1.55 -4.88 15.29
N THR A 270 1.25 -4.91 13.99
CA THR A 270 -0.15 -4.84 13.54
C THR A 270 -0.69 -6.25 13.37
N GLU A 271 -1.58 -6.65 14.28
CA GLU A 271 -2.28 -7.93 14.18
C GLU A 271 -3.11 -7.98 12.88
N SER A 272 -2.90 -9.01 12.07
CA SER A 272 -3.66 -9.27 10.84
C SER A 272 -4.81 -10.28 11.06
N ARG A 273 -5.45 -10.25 12.23
CA ARG A 273 -6.71 -10.97 12.47
C ARG A 273 -7.89 -10.02 12.41
N VAL A 274 -8.82 -10.34 11.50
CA VAL A 274 -10.16 -9.74 11.45
C VAL A 274 -10.89 -10.13 12.74
N GLY A 275 -10.78 -9.30 13.78
CA GLY A 275 -11.63 -9.41 14.96
C GLY A 275 -10.89 -9.18 16.28
N GLY A 276 -11.18 -8.04 16.92
CA GLY A 276 -10.90 -7.81 18.33
C GLY A 276 -9.72 -6.89 18.60
N ARG A 277 -10.01 -5.65 19.02
CA ARG A 277 -9.01 -4.79 19.67
C ARG A 277 -8.57 -5.47 20.97
N ARG A 278 -7.35 -6.00 21.01
CA ARG A 278 -6.63 -6.20 22.27
C ARG A 278 -5.17 -5.81 22.03
N PHE A 279 -4.75 -4.72 22.67
CA PHE A 279 -3.34 -4.35 22.74
C PHE A 279 -2.61 -5.43 23.53
N HIS A 280 -1.61 -6.06 22.93
CA HIS A 280 -0.64 -6.86 23.68
C HIS A 280 0.69 -6.13 23.62
N CYS A 281 0.96 -5.38 24.69
CA CYS A 281 2.32 -5.00 25.03
C CYS A 281 2.99 -6.28 25.56
N HIS A 282 3.67 -7.03 24.69
CA HIS A 282 4.58 -8.06 25.15
C HIS A 282 5.84 -7.35 25.67
N SER A 283 5.86 -7.11 26.99
CA SER A 283 7.13 -7.05 27.69
C SER A 283 7.71 -8.46 27.61
N LEU A 284 8.67 -8.65 26.69
CA LEU A 284 9.57 -9.79 26.77
C LEU A 284 10.43 -9.53 28.01
N GLN A 285 10.00 -10.08 29.15
CA GLN A 285 10.90 -10.36 30.25
C GLN A 285 11.78 -11.52 29.78
N LEU A 286 12.98 -11.17 29.31
CA LEU A 286 14.16 -12.03 29.41
C LEU A 286 14.85 -11.72 30.73
#